data_AF-A0A1S6HVD3-F1
#
_entry.id   AF-A0A1S6HVD3-F1
#
_cell.length_a   1.000
_cell.length_b   1.000
_cell.length_c   1.000
_cell.angle_alpha   90.00
_cell.angle_beta   90.00
_cell.angle_gamma   90.00
#
_symmetry.space_group_name_H-M   'P 1'
#
loop_
_entity.id
_entity.type
_entity.pdbx_description
1 polymer ?
#
loop_
_entity_poly.entity_id
_entity_poly.type
_entity_poly.pdbx_seq_one_letter_code
_entity_poly.pdbx_strand_id
1 'polypeptide(L)'
;MIEITPEYKARVEQVSLNVCNVVIPMDKIPENLMEAYANLCNELLEDTDEKFIRGWHALPSSAKAQLPQADFHGFYIANAWLQLSRVAQDISEAAESDEAIDEKEYSGIFTRISDDSLKESAKKLKKARTDRALLNSIKAVIDGK
;
A
#
# COMPACT_ATOMS: atom_id res chain seq x y z
N MET A 1 4.56 15.87 9.14
CA MET A 1 3.50 15.03 9.72
C MET A 1 2.17 15.32 9.03
N ILE A 2 1.40 14.27 8.72
CA ILE A 2 0.03 14.39 8.18
C ILE A 2 -0.92 14.57 9.34
N GLU A 3 -1.93 15.43 9.18
CA GLU A 3 -3.04 15.48 10.12
C GLU A 3 -3.97 14.28 9.84
N ILE A 4 -3.87 13.25 10.68
CA ILE A 4 -4.69 12.05 10.58
C ILE A 4 -6.01 12.30 11.31
N THR A 5 -6.98 12.88 10.60
CA THR A 5 -8.34 12.99 11.12
C THR A 5 -9.07 11.64 11.03
N PRO A 6 -10.17 11.43 11.78
CA PRO A 6 -10.99 10.23 11.64
C PRO A 6 -11.48 9.99 10.20
N GLU A 7 -11.83 11.06 9.48
CA GLU A 7 -12.29 10.99 8.09
C GLU A 7 -11.14 10.61 7.15
N TYR A 8 -9.95 11.16 7.38
CA TYR A 8 -8.75 10.79 6.63
C TYR A 8 -8.45 9.30 6.83
N LYS A 9 -8.41 8.85 8.09
CA LYS A 9 -8.15 7.45 8.45
C LYS A 9 -9.15 6.51 7.78
N ALA A 10 -10.46 6.77 7.97
CA ALA A 10 -11.51 5.95 7.39
C ALA A 10 -11.43 5.88 5.86
N ARG A 11 -11.07 6.99 5.20
CA ARG A 11 -10.89 7.00 3.74
C ARG A 11 -9.68 6.18 3.31
N VAL A 12 -8.54 6.31 3.99
CA VAL A 12 -7.32 5.53 3.69
C VAL A 12 -7.59 4.04 3.82
N GLU A 13 -8.19 3.61 4.93
CA GLU A 13 -8.55 2.21 5.20
C GLU A 13 -9.52 1.66 4.16
N GLN A 14 -10.58 2.41 3.83
CA GLN A 14 -11.56 2.02 2.82
C GLN A 14 -10.90 1.86 1.44
N VAL A 15 -10.06 2.82 1.03
CA VAL A 15 -9.37 2.75 -0.26
C VAL A 15 -8.39 1.59 -0.29
N SER A 16 -7.65 1.37 0.80
CA SER A 16 -6.71 0.25 0.87
C SER A 16 -7.43 -1.08 0.71
N LEU A 17 -8.55 -1.26 1.42
CA LEU A 17 -9.37 -2.46 1.37
C LEU A 17 -9.97 -2.67 -0.02
N ASN A 18 -10.48 -1.61 -0.66
CA ASN A 18 -11.04 -1.66 -2.01
C ASN A 18 -10.02 -2.16 -3.03
N VAL A 19 -8.81 -1.60 -3.00
CA VAL A 19 -7.74 -1.97 -3.94
C VAL A 19 -7.28 -3.41 -3.71
N CYS A 20 -7.15 -3.85 -2.45
CA CYS A 20 -6.84 -5.24 -2.12
C CYS A 20 -7.93 -6.21 -2.61
N ASN A 21 -9.21 -5.87 -2.43
CA ASN A 21 -10.36 -6.69 -2.82
C ASN A 21 -10.45 -6.99 -4.31
N VAL A 22 -9.87 -6.14 -5.17
CA VAL A 22 -9.82 -6.39 -6.62
C VAL A 22 -8.90 -7.58 -6.96
N VAL A 23 -7.95 -7.91 -6.08
CA VAL A 23 -6.95 -8.96 -6.31
C VAL A 23 -7.23 -10.19 -5.46
N ILE A 24 -7.60 -10.01 -4.19
CA ILE A 24 -7.86 -11.08 -3.23
C ILE A 24 -9.15 -10.74 -2.50
N PRO A 25 -10.13 -11.67 -2.37
CA PRO A 25 -11.33 -11.44 -1.59
C PRO A 25 -10.98 -11.31 -0.10
N MET A 26 -10.82 -10.09 0.38
CA MET A 26 -10.39 -9.79 1.76
C MET A 26 -11.43 -10.24 2.78
N ASP A 27 -12.70 -10.39 2.39
CA ASP A 27 -13.75 -10.99 3.22
C ASP A 27 -13.54 -12.49 3.48
N LYS A 28 -12.62 -13.14 2.74
CA LYS A 28 -12.37 -14.59 2.82
C LYS A 28 -10.96 -14.93 3.29
N ILE A 29 -10.11 -13.94 3.58
CA ILE A 29 -8.77 -14.24 4.10
C ILE A 29 -8.86 -14.69 5.57
N PRO A 30 -7.98 -15.61 6.01
CA PRO A 30 -7.84 -15.99 7.40
C PRO A 30 -7.68 -14.79 8.35
N GLU A 31 -8.25 -14.89 9.56
CA GLU A 31 -8.27 -13.82 10.56
C GLU A 31 -6.85 -13.33 10.93
N ASN A 32 -5.88 -14.23 11.04
CA ASN A 32 -4.49 -13.88 11.29
C ASN A 32 -3.86 -13.02 10.16
N LEU A 33 -4.24 -13.27 8.90
CA LEU A 33 -3.78 -12.46 7.78
C LEU A 33 -4.52 -11.11 7.73
N MET A 34 -5.78 -11.08 8.15
CA MET A 34 -6.53 -9.84 8.30
C MET A 34 -5.93 -8.94 9.39
N GLU A 35 -5.53 -9.52 10.51
CA GLU A 35 -4.84 -8.80 11.59
C GLU A 35 -3.48 -8.25 11.11
N ALA A 36 -2.69 -9.05 10.40
CA ALA A 36 -1.43 -8.60 9.81
C ALA A 36 -1.63 -7.44 8.82
N TYR A 37 -2.68 -7.50 7.99
CA TYR A 37 -3.07 -6.41 7.10
C TYR A 37 -3.44 -5.14 7.87
N ALA A 38 -4.26 -5.26 8.93
CA ALA A 38 -4.69 -4.13 9.74
C ALA A 38 -3.49 -3.46 10.45
N ASN A 39 -2.54 -4.25 10.95
CA ASN A 39 -1.31 -3.75 11.56
C ASN A 39 -0.46 -2.97 10.56
N LEU A 40 -0.22 -3.53 9.36
CA LEU A 40 0.47 -2.82 8.26
C LEU A 40 -0.25 -1.52 7.90
N CYS A 41 -1.58 -1.56 7.78
CA CYS A 41 -2.36 -0.38 7.43
C CYS A 41 -2.19 0.73 8.46
N ASN A 42 -2.27 0.40 9.76
CA ASN A 42 -2.04 1.38 10.83
C ASN A 42 -0.61 1.93 10.81
N GLU A 43 0.41 1.08 10.70
CA GLU A 43 1.82 1.49 10.70
C GLU A 43 2.13 2.46 9.56
N LEU A 44 1.70 2.14 8.34
CA LEU A 44 1.95 3.00 7.18
C LEU A 44 1.09 4.28 7.20
N LEU A 45 -0.12 4.21 7.76
CA LEU A 45 -1.03 5.35 7.89
C LEU A 45 -0.53 6.37 8.91
N GLU A 46 -0.02 5.89 10.05
CA GLU A 46 0.60 6.74 11.08
C GLU A 46 1.79 7.52 10.52
N ASP A 47 2.51 6.93 9.54
CA ASP A 47 3.62 7.56 8.83
C ASP A 47 4.65 8.17 9.81
N THR A 48 4.96 7.45 10.90
CA THR A 48 5.86 7.91 11.98
C THR A 48 7.22 8.33 11.47
N ASP A 49 7.75 7.61 10.46
CA ASP A 49 9.01 7.94 9.80
C ASP A 49 8.87 9.04 8.74
N GLU A 50 7.67 9.57 8.51
CA GLU A 50 7.32 10.57 7.50
C GLU A 50 7.70 10.18 6.05
N LYS A 51 7.74 8.88 5.75
CA LYS A 51 8.09 8.37 4.42
C LYS A 51 7.03 8.76 3.40
N PHE A 52 5.76 8.54 3.71
CA PHE A 52 4.67 8.83 2.80
C PHE A 52 4.53 10.34 2.59
N ILE A 53 4.54 11.17 3.64
CA ILE A 53 4.39 12.62 3.49
C ILE A 53 5.54 13.25 2.69
N ARG A 54 6.79 12.79 2.89
CA ARG A 54 7.93 13.22 2.06
C ARG A 54 7.76 12.78 0.61
N GLY A 55 7.36 11.53 0.39
CA GLY A 55 7.07 11.00 -0.95
C GLY A 55 5.97 11.78 -1.66
N TRP A 56 4.88 12.09 -0.97
CA TRP A 56 3.78 12.90 -1.46
C TRP A 56 4.22 14.32 -1.81
N HIS A 57 4.96 15.00 -0.92
CA HIS A 57 5.43 16.35 -1.19
C HIS A 57 6.39 16.43 -2.38
N ALA A 58 7.21 15.39 -2.60
CA ALA A 58 8.10 15.27 -3.75
C ALA A 58 7.37 15.03 -5.09
N LEU A 59 6.06 14.72 -5.08
CA LEU A 59 5.28 14.62 -6.31
C LEU A 59 5.05 15.99 -6.95
N PRO A 60 5.12 16.09 -8.29
CA PRO A 60 4.75 17.32 -8.98
C PRO A 60 3.26 17.64 -8.75
N SER A 61 2.91 18.92 -8.73
CA SER A 61 1.53 19.39 -8.53
C SER A 61 0.54 18.73 -9.50
N SER A 62 0.94 18.52 -10.76
CA SER A 62 0.12 17.84 -11.77
C SER A 62 -0.21 16.38 -11.44
N ALA A 63 0.62 15.69 -10.66
CA ALA A 63 0.34 14.33 -10.18
C ALA A 63 -0.57 14.37 -8.95
N LYS A 64 -0.30 15.27 -8.01
CA LYS A 64 -1.13 15.48 -6.81
C LYS A 64 -2.56 15.91 -7.14
N ALA A 65 -2.76 16.61 -8.25
CA ALA A 65 -4.09 17.02 -8.72
C ALA A 65 -4.96 15.85 -9.23
N GLN A 66 -4.39 14.66 -9.46
CA GLN A 66 -5.14 13.52 -10.01
C GLN A 66 -5.99 12.80 -8.96
N LEU A 67 -5.54 12.80 -7.70
CA LEU A 67 -6.17 12.09 -6.58
C LEU A 67 -6.02 12.89 -5.27
N PRO A 68 -7.01 12.82 -4.37
CA PRO A 68 -6.83 13.24 -2.99
C PRO A 68 -5.64 12.54 -2.32
N GLN A 69 -5.02 13.18 -1.32
CA GLN A 69 -3.89 12.59 -0.61
C GLN A 69 -4.27 11.28 0.09
N ALA A 70 -5.44 11.23 0.74
CA ALA A 70 -5.94 10.02 1.40
C ALA A 70 -6.11 8.85 0.42
N ASP A 71 -6.66 9.12 -0.77
CA ASP A 71 -6.85 8.11 -1.82
C ASP A 71 -5.49 7.56 -2.30
N PHE A 72 -4.51 8.43 -2.49
CA PHE A 72 -3.17 7.99 -2.86
C PHE A 72 -2.48 7.23 -1.72
N HIS A 73 -2.70 7.62 -0.46
CA HIS A 73 -2.17 6.94 0.71
C HIS A 73 -2.71 5.51 0.80
N GLY A 74 -4.04 5.34 0.74
CA GLY A 74 -4.68 4.02 0.75
C GLY A 74 -4.25 3.15 -0.44
N PHE A 75 -4.13 3.75 -1.63
CA PHE A 75 -3.60 3.04 -2.80
C PHE A 75 -2.17 2.55 -2.58
N TYR A 76 -1.30 3.38 -2.00
CA TYR A 76 0.06 2.99 -1.65
C TYR A 76 0.08 1.83 -0.63
N ILE A 77 -0.68 1.93 0.46
CA ILE A 77 -0.77 0.90 1.49
C ILE A 77 -1.24 -0.44 0.90
N ALA A 78 -2.26 -0.42 0.03
CA ALA A 78 -2.71 -1.64 -0.64
C ALA A 78 -1.63 -2.28 -1.52
N ASN A 79 -0.86 -1.47 -2.26
CA ASN A 79 0.26 -2.00 -3.04
C ASN A 79 1.36 -2.58 -2.13
N ALA A 80 1.63 -1.97 -0.97
CA ALA A 80 2.56 -2.49 0.03
C ALA A 80 2.11 -3.85 0.58
N TRP A 81 0.84 -3.98 0.94
CA TRP A 81 0.26 -5.25 1.37
C TRP A 81 0.42 -6.32 0.29
N LEU A 82 -0.02 -6.04 -0.94
CA LEU A 82 0.02 -7.01 -2.03
C LEU A 82 1.45 -7.43 -2.41
N GLN A 83 2.44 -6.54 -2.27
CA GLN A 83 3.85 -6.90 -2.45
C GLN A 83 4.36 -7.75 -1.28
N LEU A 84 4.03 -7.38 -0.04
CA LEU A 84 4.40 -8.12 1.15
C LEU A 84 3.83 -9.54 1.13
N SER A 85 2.56 -9.71 0.79
CA SER A 85 1.92 -11.02 0.71
C SER A 85 2.58 -11.93 -0.31
N ARG A 86 3.06 -11.40 -1.44
CA ARG A 86 3.79 -12.18 -2.45
C ARG A 86 5.15 -12.61 -1.93
N VAL A 87 5.93 -11.69 -1.39
CA VAL A 87 7.25 -11.99 -0.84
C VAL A 87 7.15 -12.96 0.34
N ALA A 88 6.13 -12.83 1.18
CA ALA A 88 5.89 -13.76 2.29
C ALA A 88 5.51 -15.17 1.81
N GLN A 89 4.74 -15.30 0.71
CA GLN A 89 4.48 -16.59 0.07
C GLN A 89 5.77 -17.19 -0.49
N ASP A 90 6.54 -16.42 -1.25
CA ASP A 90 7.82 -16.87 -1.82
C ASP A 90 8.79 -17.34 -0.71
N ILE A 91 8.83 -16.62 0.41
CA ILE A 91 9.60 -16.97 1.60
C ILE A 91 9.08 -18.25 2.26
N SER A 92 7.77 -18.40 2.41
CA SER A 92 7.18 -19.60 3.00
C SER A 92 7.44 -20.83 2.13
N GLU A 93 7.32 -20.71 0.82
CA GLU A 93 7.64 -21.76 -0.15
C GLU A 93 9.13 -22.10 -0.13
N ALA A 94 10.01 -21.11 0.04
CA ALA A 94 11.45 -21.34 0.20
C ALA A 94 11.81 -21.95 1.57
N ALA A 95 11.12 -21.57 2.65
CA ALA A 95 11.39 -22.06 4.01
C ALA A 95 10.88 -23.49 4.28
N GLU A 96 10.04 -24.06 3.40
CA GLU A 96 9.84 -25.51 3.35
C GLU A 96 11.17 -26.26 3.05
N SER A 97 12.23 -25.55 2.65
CA SER A 97 13.62 -26.02 2.68
C SER A 97 14.39 -25.55 3.94
N ASP A 98 13.98 -26.06 5.10
CA ASP A 98 14.70 -26.21 6.39
C ASP A 98 15.49 -25.03 7.02
N GLU A 99 15.49 -23.82 6.46
CA GLU A 99 16.15 -22.63 7.04
C GLU A 99 15.13 -21.57 7.46
N ALA A 100 14.94 -21.41 8.77
CA ALA A 100 14.11 -20.35 9.33
C ALA A 100 14.77 -18.98 9.07
N ILE A 101 14.08 -18.09 8.36
CA ILE A 101 14.55 -16.73 8.08
C ILE A 101 14.59 -15.90 9.39
N ASP A 102 15.70 -15.21 9.63
CA ASP A 102 15.93 -14.34 10.80
C ASP A 102 14.95 -13.16 10.83
N GLU A 103 14.41 -12.82 12.01
CA GLU A 103 13.52 -11.67 12.26
C GLU A 103 14.11 -10.35 11.76
N LYS A 104 15.45 -10.20 11.83
CA LYS A 104 16.14 -9.01 11.31
C LYS A 104 16.11 -8.93 9.78
N GLU A 105 16.13 -10.07 9.11
CA GLU A 105 16.01 -10.17 7.66
C GLU A 105 14.58 -9.85 7.22
N TYR A 106 13.58 -10.32 7.96
CA TYR A 106 12.17 -9.95 7.77
C TYR A 106 11.90 -8.44 7.91
N SER A 107 12.43 -7.80 8.95
CA SER A 107 12.28 -6.35 9.14
C SER A 107 12.93 -5.53 8.00
N GLY A 108 14.08 -5.99 7.50
CA GLY A 108 14.74 -5.39 6.33
C GLY A 108 13.93 -5.55 5.03
N ILE A 109 13.26 -6.70 4.86
CA ILE A 109 12.36 -6.98 3.73
C ILE A 109 11.15 -6.05 3.78
N PHE A 110 10.51 -5.91 4.94
CA PHE A 110 9.37 -5.03 5.13
C PHE A 110 9.67 -3.58 4.73
N THR A 111 10.77 -3.03 5.26
CA THR A 111 11.19 -1.65 4.99
C THR A 111 11.39 -1.41 3.50
N ARG A 112 12.01 -2.38 2.81
CA ARG A 112 12.24 -2.34 1.36
C ARG A 112 10.93 -2.35 0.58
N ILE A 113 10.00 -3.23 0.95
CA ILE A 113 8.70 -3.37 0.28
C ILE A 113 7.87 -2.09 0.42
N SER A 114 7.86 -1.49 1.61
CA SER A 114 7.24 -0.19 1.87
C SER A 114 7.81 0.89 0.93
N ASP A 115 9.14 1.02 0.85
CA ASP A 115 9.80 2.02 -0.02
C ASP A 115 9.54 1.76 -1.52
N ASP A 116 9.65 0.51 -1.96
CA ASP A 116 9.43 0.11 -3.35
C ASP A 116 7.96 0.29 -3.77
N SER A 117 7.03 -0.01 -2.88
CA SER A 117 5.60 0.22 -3.09
C SER A 117 5.26 1.69 -3.20
N LEU A 118 5.86 2.55 -2.37
CA LEU A 118 5.68 3.99 -2.46
C LEU A 118 6.23 4.53 -3.79
N LYS A 119 7.42 4.07 -4.18
CA LYS A 119 8.08 4.45 -5.43
C LYS A 119 7.26 4.05 -6.66
N GLU A 120 6.78 2.82 -6.72
CA GLU A 120 5.98 2.34 -7.85
C GLU A 120 4.59 3.01 -7.87
N SER A 121 3.95 3.21 -6.71
CA SER A 121 2.69 3.96 -6.62
C SER A 121 2.84 5.40 -7.12
N ALA A 122 3.91 6.09 -6.71
CA ALA A 122 4.25 7.41 -7.20
C ALA A 122 4.51 7.43 -8.72
N LYS A 123 5.16 6.40 -9.26
CA LYS A 123 5.39 6.26 -10.71
C LYS A 123 4.08 6.06 -11.48
N LYS A 124 3.18 5.19 -10.99
CA LYS A 124 1.83 5.00 -11.54
C LYS A 124 1.05 6.32 -11.58
N LEU A 125 1.06 7.08 -10.49
CA LEU A 125 0.39 8.38 -10.42
C LEU A 125 1.02 9.41 -11.36
N LYS A 126 2.36 9.43 -11.49
CA LYS A 126 3.05 10.30 -12.45
C LYS A 126 2.71 9.94 -13.90
N LYS A 127 2.56 8.66 -14.23
CA LYS A 127 2.18 8.21 -15.58
C LYS A 127 0.71 8.53 -15.90
N ALA A 128 -0.18 8.40 -14.91
CA ALA A 128 -1.60 8.70 -15.03
C ALA A 128 -1.92 10.15 -15.43
N ARG A 129 -0.96 11.09 -15.28
CA ARG A 129 -1.09 12.47 -15.76
C ARG A 129 -1.33 12.58 -17.27
N THR A 130 -0.77 11.66 -18.04
CA THR A 130 -0.86 11.65 -19.50
C THR A 130 -1.52 10.38 -20.05
N ASP A 131 -1.78 9.41 -19.19
CA ASP A 131 -2.40 8.13 -19.53
C ASP A 131 -3.79 8.04 -18.88
N ARG A 132 -4.83 8.37 -19.65
CA ARG A 132 -6.20 8.41 -19.16
C ARG A 132 -6.74 7.03 -18.80
N ALA A 133 -6.31 5.99 -19.52
CA ALA A 133 -6.71 4.62 -19.23
C ALA A 133 -6.17 4.21 -17.86
N LEU A 134 -4.88 4.46 -17.60
CA LEU A 134 -4.28 4.20 -16.30
C LEU A 134 -4.95 5.00 -15.17
N LEU A 135 -5.24 6.29 -15.39
CA LEU A 135 -5.94 7.10 -14.39
C LEU A 135 -7.32 6.53 -14.06
N ASN A 136 -8.08 6.13 -15.08
CA ASN A 136 -9.40 5.55 -14.89
C ASN A 136 -9.31 4.21 -14.14
N SER A 137 -8.33 3.37 -14.46
CA SER A 137 -8.08 2.12 -13.74
C SER A 137 -7.74 2.36 -12.27
N ILE A 138 -6.88 3.34 -11.97
CA ILE A 138 -6.56 3.70 -10.58
C ILE A 138 -7.82 4.16 -9.83
N LYS A 139 -8.67 4.99 -10.45
CA LYS A 139 -9.91 5.44 -9.84
C LYS A 139 -10.92 4.31 -9.65
N ALA A 140 -11.02 3.38 -10.60
CA ALA A 140 -11.89 2.22 -10.50
C ALA A 140 -11.53 1.36 -9.28
N VAL A 141 -10.25 1.01 -9.11
CA VAL A 141 -9.84 0.18 -7.97
C VAL A 141 -9.96 0.92 -6.63
N ILE A 142 -9.77 2.24 -6.60
CA ILE A 142 -10.03 3.08 -5.40
C ILE A 142 -11.51 3.05 -5.03
N ASP A 143 -12.41 3.04 -6.02
CA ASP A 143 -13.85 2.91 -5.83
C ASP A 143 -14.31 1.46 -5.54
N GLY A 144 -13.40 0.47 -5.60
CA GLY A 144 -13.73 -0.94 -5.43
C GLY A 144 -14.45 -1.55 -6.63
N LYS A 145 -14.14 -1.08 -7.86
CA LYS A 145 -14.77 -1.50 -9.12
C LYS A 145 -13.78 -2.16 -10.06
#